data_AF-A0A3S3U6H0-F1
#
_entry.id   AF-A0A3S3U6H0-F1
#
_cell.length_a   1.000
_cell.length_b   1.000
_cell.length_c   1.000
_cell.angle_alpha   90.00
_cell.angle_beta   90.00
_cell.angle_gamma   90.00
#
_symmetry.space_group_name_H-M   'P 1'
#
loop_
_entity.id
_entity.type
_entity.pdbx_description
1 polymer ?
#
loop_
_entity_poly.entity_id
_entity_poly.type
_entity_poly.pdbx_seq_one_letter_code
_entity_poly.pdbx_strand_id
1 'polypeptide(L)'
;MPARDLYVTRQHRLLLSSAEGAEYVIPAKDFCGCAGVSQARPNSAQRYFHLLFDRHHLIEAEGSWCESLYIGPALARLMPLAERRDLLRACPDLIRRPAPLVRPELRARAARRLIRHQIRSAQPLQHPDEPGLLHWRDRQRG
;
A
#
# COMPACT_ATOMS: atom_id res chain seq x y z
N MET A 1 -8.86 -1.77 -10.65
CA MET A 1 -8.55 -0.33 -10.63
C MET A 1 -9.45 0.29 -9.56
N PRO A 2 -9.02 1.35 -8.86
CA PRO A 2 -9.84 1.92 -7.80
C PRO A 2 -11.14 2.52 -8.37
N ALA A 3 -12.22 2.51 -7.58
CA ALA A 3 -13.55 3.02 -7.92
C ALA A 3 -13.57 4.55 -8.11
N ARG A 4 -12.65 5.27 -7.47
CA ARG A 4 -12.35 6.69 -7.68
C ARG A 4 -10.84 6.92 -7.54
N ASP A 5 -10.38 8.10 -7.94
CA ASP A 5 -8.97 8.49 -7.83
C ASP A 5 -8.45 8.30 -6.42
N LEU A 6 -7.40 7.47 -6.29
CA LEU A 6 -6.70 7.21 -5.04
C LEU A 6 -5.36 7.96 -5.04
N TYR A 7 -5.23 8.94 -4.14
CA TYR A 7 -4.02 9.75 -4.00
C TYR A 7 -3.12 9.19 -2.92
N VAL A 8 -1.93 8.73 -3.32
CA VAL A 8 -0.95 8.12 -2.41
C VAL A 8 0.43 8.75 -2.56
N THR A 9 1.25 8.57 -1.52
CA THR A 9 2.65 9.02 -1.60
C THR A 9 3.47 8.09 -2.50
N ARG A 10 4.58 8.60 -3.04
CA ARG A 10 5.44 7.86 -3.99
C ARG A 10 5.94 6.50 -3.47
N GLN A 11 6.12 6.34 -2.16
CA GLN A 11 6.63 5.12 -1.54
C GLN A 11 5.54 4.24 -0.95
N HIS A 12 4.28 4.70 -0.96
CA HIS A 12 3.16 3.88 -0.53
C HIS A 12 3.02 2.68 -1.46
N ARG A 13 2.88 1.47 -0.92
CA ARG A 13 2.82 0.27 -1.75
C ARG A 13 1.40 -0.17 -2.04
N LEU A 14 1.21 -0.60 -3.28
CA LEU A 14 -0.01 -1.20 -3.80
C LEU A 14 0.25 -2.68 -4.06
N LEU A 15 -0.79 -3.50 -3.91
CA LEU A 15 -0.71 -4.91 -4.29
C LEU A 15 -0.57 -5.03 -5.81
N LEU A 16 0.24 -5.98 -6.26
CA LEU A 16 0.31 -6.47 -7.62
C LEU A 16 0.21 -7.99 -7.58
N SER A 17 -0.77 -8.55 -8.28
CA SER A 17 -0.97 -9.99 -8.40
C SER A 17 -0.59 -10.43 -9.81
N SER A 18 0.29 -11.44 -9.93
CA SER A 18 0.62 -12.03 -11.22
C SER A 18 -0.52 -12.90 -11.73
N ALA A 19 -0.51 -13.25 -13.01
CA ALA A 19 -1.51 -14.14 -13.60
C ALA A 19 -1.51 -15.54 -12.94
N GLU A 20 -0.36 -15.95 -12.40
CA GLU A 20 -0.13 -17.22 -11.72
C GLU A 20 -0.48 -17.18 -10.23
N GLY A 21 -0.99 -16.06 -9.71
CA GLY A 21 -1.39 -15.91 -8.31
C GLY A 21 -0.31 -15.41 -7.35
N ALA A 22 0.88 -15.05 -7.84
CA ALA A 22 1.93 -14.52 -6.99
C ALA A 22 1.66 -13.06 -6.62
N GLU A 23 1.70 -12.74 -5.34
CA GLU A 23 1.38 -11.40 -4.83
C GLU A 23 2.61 -10.64 -4.35
N TYR A 24 2.69 -9.37 -4.74
CA TYR A 24 3.78 -8.47 -4.40
C TYR A 24 3.25 -7.11 -3.94
N VAL A 25 3.97 -6.47 -3.03
CA VAL A 25 3.77 -5.03 -2.75
C VAL A 25 4.74 -4.20 -3.59
N ILE A 26 4.24 -3.21 -4.30
CA ILE A 26 5.01 -2.38 -5.22
C ILE A 26 4.83 -0.90 -4.86
N PRO A 27 5.90 -0.11 -4.70
CA PRO A 27 5.78 1.33 -4.48
C PRO A 27 5.04 2.03 -5.63
N ALA A 28 4.14 2.96 -5.31
CA ALA A 28 3.31 3.69 -6.28
C ALA A 28 4.11 4.34 -7.41
N LYS A 29 5.32 4.86 -7.11
CA LYS A 29 6.22 5.45 -8.12
C LYS A 29 6.60 4.49 -9.26
N ASP A 30 6.56 3.18 -9.03
CA ASP A 30 6.91 2.16 -10.02
C ASP A 30 5.74 1.78 -10.92
N PHE A 31 4.54 2.27 -10.63
CA PHE A 31 3.39 2.25 -11.55
C PHE A 31 3.34 3.48 -12.46
N CYS A 32 4.08 4.56 -12.15
CA CYS A 32 4.06 5.78 -12.96
C CYS A 32 4.47 5.49 -14.41
N GLY A 33 3.74 6.09 -15.36
CA GLY A 33 3.91 5.84 -16.80
C GLY A 33 3.01 4.72 -17.34
N CYS A 34 2.22 4.08 -16.48
CA CYS A 34 1.12 3.20 -16.88
C CYS A 34 -0.15 4.02 -17.11
N ALA A 35 -1.03 3.53 -17.98
CA ALA A 35 -2.35 4.14 -18.18
C ALA A 35 -3.11 4.18 -16.83
N GLY A 36 -3.73 5.32 -16.52
CA GLY A 36 -4.47 5.53 -15.27
C GLY A 36 -3.61 5.88 -14.04
N VAL A 37 -2.27 5.91 -14.14
CA VAL A 37 -1.39 6.30 -13.02
C VAL A 37 -0.50 7.47 -13.42
N SER A 38 -0.67 8.59 -12.74
CA SER A 38 0.11 9.81 -12.97
C SER A 38 0.61 10.41 -11.66
N GLN A 39 1.65 11.23 -11.74
CA GLN A 39 2.09 12.02 -10.60
C GLN A 39 1.15 13.22 -10.44
N ALA A 40 0.36 13.24 -9.37
CA ALA A 40 -0.48 14.37 -9.04
C ALA A 40 0.36 15.63 -8.76
N ARG A 41 -0.12 16.78 -9.25
CA ARG A 41 0.38 18.12 -8.90
C ARG A 41 -0.74 18.85 -8.16
N PRO A 42 -0.93 18.59 -6.86
CA PRO A 42 -2.05 19.17 -6.14
C PRO A 42 -1.88 20.68 -6.02
N ASN A 43 -2.96 21.42 -6.27
CA ASN A 43 -3.00 22.88 -6.13
C ASN A 43 -3.28 23.33 -4.69
N SER A 44 -3.39 22.39 -3.74
CA SER A 44 -3.67 22.64 -2.33
C SER A 44 -2.92 21.66 -1.43
N ALA A 45 -2.76 22.03 -0.16
CA ALA A 45 -2.15 21.16 0.85
C ALA A 45 -2.92 19.84 0.98
N GLN A 46 -2.22 18.72 0.82
CA GLN A 46 -2.79 17.38 0.96
C GLN A 46 -2.58 16.88 2.39
N ARG A 47 -3.61 16.24 2.96
CA ARG A 47 -3.50 15.50 4.22
C ARG A 47 -3.46 14.01 3.91
N TYR A 48 -2.39 13.35 4.32
CA TYR A 48 -2.25 11.91 4.19
C TYR A 48 -2.51 11.27 5.55
N PHE A 49 -3.36 10.26 5.56
CA PHE A 49 -3.61 9.43 6.74
C PHE A 49 -2.92 8.09 6.55
N HIS A 50 -2.15 7.68 7.55
CA HIS A 50 -1.50 6.38 7.59
C HIS A 50 -2.15 5.55 8.68
N LEU A 51 -2.70 4.39 8.31
CA LEU A 51 -3.32 3.46 9.25
C LEU A 51 -2.24 2.52 9.80
N LEU A 52 -2.10 2.47 11.11
CA LEU A 52 -1.14 1.61 11.79
C LEU A 52 -1.88 0.53 12.58
N PHE A 53 -1.45 -0.72 12.42
CA PHE A 53 -2.00 -1.89 13.11
C PHE A 53 -0.89 -2.61 13.87
N ASP A 54 -1.25 -3.58 14.71
CA ASP A 54 -0.35 -4.43 15.50
C ASP A 54 0.65 -5.23 14.65
N ARG A 55 0.34 -5.43 13.37
CA ARG A 55 1.20 -6.00 12.34
C ARG A 55 0.90 -5.36 10.98
N HIS A 56 1.77 -5.58 10.02
CA HIS A 56 1.60 -5.02 8.69
C HIS A 56 0.49 -5.76 7.90
N HIS A 57 -0.54 -5.04 7.47
CA HIS A 57 -1.70 -5.56 6.73
C HIS A 57 -1.80 -4.97 5.32
N LEU A 58 -2.48 -5.71 4.44
CA LEU A 58 -3.14 -5.15 3.26
C LEU A 58 -4.49 -4.58 3.69
N ILE A 59 -4.83 -3.42 3.13
CA ILE A 59 -6.12 -2.75 3.32
C ILE A 59 -6.70 -2.44 1.94
N GLU A 60 -8.02 -2.43 1.86
CA GLU A 60 -8.71 -2.03 0.64
C GLU A 60 -9.06 -0.54 0.72
N ALA A 61 -8.61 0.24 -0.26
CA ALA A 61 -8.98 1.64 -0.43
C ALA A 61 -9.57 1.82 -1.82
N GLU A 62 -10.84 2.23 -1.89
CA GLU A 62 -11.55 2.43 -3.15
C GLU A 62 -11.54 1.20 -4.06
N GLY A 63 -11.61 -0.03 -3.54
CA GLY A 63 -11.52 -1.23 -4.38
C GLY A 63 -10.11 -1.55 -4.88
N SER A 64 -9.08 -0.88 -4.38
CA SER A 64 -7.68 -1.23 -4.63
C SER A 64 -6.96 -1.61 -3.36
N TRP A 65 -6.28 -2.76 -3.40
CA TRP A 65 -5.49 -3.24 -2.28
C TRP A 65 -4.17 -2.47 -2.17
N CYS A 66 -3.92 -1.90 -0.99
CA CYS A 66 -2.70 -1.21 -0.65
C CYS A 66 -2.20 -1.60 0.75
N GLU A 67 -1.01 -1.13 1.10
CA GLU A 67 -0.41 -1.43 2.40
C GLU A 67 -0.90 -0.50 3.50
N SER A 68 -1.05 -1.02 4.71
CA SER A 68 -1.06 -0.19 5.93
C SER A 68 0.35 0.37 6.21
N LEU A 69 0.50 1.23 7.22
CA LEU A 69 1.80 1.83 7.54
C LEU A 69 2.81 0.76 7.95
N TYR A 70 3.80 0.52 7.09
CA TYR A 70 4.92 -0.33 7.41
C TYR A 70 6.03 0.43 8.16
N ILE A 71 6.22 0.08 9.43
CA ILE A 71 7.31 0.61 10.25
C ILE A 71 8.58 -0.21 10.04
N GLY A 72 9.16 -0.05 8.85
CA GLY A 72 10.45 -0.64 8.53
C GLY A 72 11.61 0.08 9.24
N PRO A 73 12.83 -0.51 9.21
CA PRO A 73 14.02 0.06 9.86
C PRO A 73 14.34 1.51 9.46
N ALA A 74 14.02 1.89 8.21
CA ALA A 74 14.24 3.25 7.73
C ALA A 74 13.27 4.25 8.38
N LEU A 75 11.97 3.96 8.37
CA LEU A 75 10.96 4.84 8.98
C LEU A 75 11.18 4.94 10.50
N ALA A 76 11.49 3.82 11.16
CA ALA A 76 11.77 3.80 12.59
C ALA A 76 12.95 4.70 13.02
N ARG A 77 13.92 4.93 12.11
CA ARG A 77 15.06 5.85 12.35
C ARG A 77 14.72 7.32 12.08
N LEU A 78 13.79 7.57 11.16
CA LEU A 78 13.37 8.92 10.78
C LEU A 78 12.27 9.48 11.68
N MET A 79 11.56 8.60 12.39
CA MET A 79 10.49 8.97 13.30
C MET A 79 11.01 9.82 14.47
N PRO A 80 10.37 10.96 14.80
CA PRO A 80 10.69 11.74 15.98
C PRO A 80 10.67 10.90 17.26
N LEU A 81 11.55 11.24 18.21
CA LEU A 81 11.66 10.51 19.49
C LEU A 81 10.33 10.45 20.25
N ALA A 82 9.52 11.51 20.20
CA ALA A 82 8.22 11.56 20.85
C ALA A 82 7.24 10.53 20.24
N GLU A 83 7.07 10.54 18.92
CA GLU A 83 6.23 9.56 18.20
C GLU A 83 6.69 8.13 18.44
N ARG A 84 8.00 7.88 18.39
CA ARG A 84 8.56 6.55 18.65
C ARG A 84 8.27 6.08 20.09
N ARG A 85 8.29 6.98 21.07
CA ARG A 85 7.96 6.67 22.47
C ARG A 85 6.48 6.35 22.64
N ASP A 86 5.60 7.14 22.03
CA ASP A 86 4.16 6.90 22.11
C ASP A 86 3.79 5.59 21.42
N LEU A 87 4.41 5.32 20.27
CA LEU A 87 4.27 4.06 19.58
C LEU A 87 4.81 2.87 20.40
N LEU A 88 5.96 3.01 21.06
CA LEU A 88 6.50 1.99 21.96
C LEU A 88 5.56 1.67 23.13
N ARG A 89 4.76 2.65 23.58
CA ARG A 89 3.76 2.45 24.64
C ARG A 89 2.51 1.76 24.11
N ALA A 90 2.02 2.18 22.94
CA ALA A 90 0.78 1.66 22.36
C ALA A 90 0.96 0.28 21.70
N CYS A 91 2.06 0.08 20.98
CA CYS A 91 2.34 -1.10 20.16
C CYS A 91 3.84 -1.46 20.24
N PRO A 92 4.33 -1.94 21.40
CA PRO A 92 5.77 -2.18 21.64
C PRO A 92 6.41 -3.13 20.62
N ASP A 93 5.66 -4.12 20.15
CA ASP A 93 6.17 -5.15 19.24
C ASP A 93 6.50 -4.60 17.84
N LEU A 94 5.80 -3.56 17.37
CA LEU A 94 6.09 -2.95 16.07
C LEU A 94 7.50 -2.37 15.98
N ILE A 95 8.05 -1.91 17.10
CA ILE A 95 9.41 -1.36 17.17
C ILE A 95 10.43 -2.41 17.60
N ARG A 96 10.07 -3.27 18.56
CA ARG A 96 11.00 -4.26 19.13
C ARG A 96 11.19 -5.48 18.23
N ARG A 97 10.15 -5.86 17.50
CA ARG A 97 10.10 -7.03 16.62
C ARG A 97 9.37 -6.65 15.33
N PRO A 98 10.00 -5.84 14.46
CA PRO A 98 9.35 -5.40 13.23
C PRO A 98 8.88 -6.63 12.43
N ALA A 99 7.57 -6.73 12.20
CA ALA A 99 7.01 -7.76 11.36
C ALA A 99 7.54 -7.60 9.93
N PRO A 100 7.65 -8.68 9.14
CA PRO A 100 7.97 -8.54 7.72
C PRO A 100 6.87 -7.79 6.96
N LEU A 101 7.16 -7.44 5.70
CA LEU A 101 6.13 -6.96 4.81
C LEU A 101 5.00 -8.00 4.66
N VAL A 102 3.76 -7.56 4.50
CA VAL A 102 2.59 -8.44 4.32
C VAL A 102 2.70 -9.31 3.07
N ARG A 103 3.43 -8.82 2.06
CA ARG A 103 3.87 -9.55 0.86
C ARG A 103 5.31 -9.18 0.52
N PRO A 104 6.04 -10.02 -0.22
CA PRO A 104 7.36 -9.64 -0.72
C PRO A 104 7.28 -8.38 -1.58
N GLU A 105 8.28 -7.50 -1.45
CA GLU A 105 8.43 -6.38 -2.37
C GLU A 105 9.15 -6.85 -3.64
N LEU A 106 8.57 -6.55 -4.81
CA LEU A 106 9.24 -6.81 -6.07
C LEU A 106 10.11 -5.60 -6.46
N ARG A 107 11.38 -5.85 -6.80
CA ARG A 107 12.33 -4.79 -7.18
C ARG A 107 11.83 -4.00 -8.38
N ALA A 108 12.08 -2.68 -8.38
CA ALA A 108 11.57 -1.73 -9.37
C ALA A 108 11.65 -2.18 -10.84
N ARG A 109 12.79 -2.72 -11.31
CA ARG A 109 12.93 -3.20 -12.70
C ARG A 109 11.99 -4.37 -13.02
N ALA A 110 11.86 -5.33 -12.10
CA ALA A 110 10.99 -6.49 -12.27
C ALA A 110 9.52 -6.08 -12.17
N ALA A 111 9.18 -5.21 -11.21
CA ALA A 111 7.84 -4.65 -11.05
C ALA A 111 7.35 -3.95 -12.32
N ARG A 112 8.11 -2.98 -12.84
CA ARG A 112 7.77 -2.25 -14.07
C ARG A 112 7.66 -3.17 -15.30
N ARG A 113 8.40 -4.27 -15.33
CA ARG A 113 8.30 -5.26 -16.43
C ARG A 113 6.99 -6.04 -16.32
N LEU A 114 6.65 -6.53 -15.13
CA LEU A 114 5.41 -7.26 -14.89
C LEU A 114 4.17 -6.39 -15.14
N ILE A 115 4.14 -5.18 -14.58
CA ILE A 115 3.03 -4.24 -14.77
C ILE A 115 2.80 -3.95 -16.26
N ARG A 116 3.86 -3.61 -17.00
CA ARG A 116 3.74 -3.36 -18.45
C ARG A 116 3.30 -4.58 -19.23
N HIS A 117 3.75 -5.77 -18.84
CA HIS A 117 3.32 -7.00 -19.47
C HIS A 117 1.82 -7.22 -19.25
N GLN A 118 1.33 -7.14 -18.01
CA GLN A 118 -0.08 -7.34 -17.69
C GLN A 118 -0.98 -6.32 -18.39
N ILE A 119 -0.60 -5.04 -18.40
CA ILE A 119 -1.36 -4.01 -19.14
C ILE A 119 -1.43 -4.33 -20.64
N ARG A 120 -0.32 -4.72 -21.26
CA ARG A 120 -0.28 -5.09 -22.69
C ARG A 120 -1.11 -6.34 -23.00
N SER A 121 -1.17 -7.27 -22.05
CA SER A 121 -1.94 -8.51 -22.15
C SER A 121 -3.37 -8.37 -21.64
N ALA A 122 -3.84 -7.15 -21.31
CA ALA A 122 -5.14 -6.87 -20.71
C ALA A 122 -5.45 -7.72 -19.46
N GLN A 123 -4.41 -8.10 -18.71
CA GLN A 123 -4.53 -8.82 -17.45
C GLN A 123 -4.70 -7.82 -16.29
N PRO A 124 -5.52 -8.14 -15.28
CA PRO A 124 -5.70 -7.28 -14.13
C PRO A 124 -4.41 -7.21 -13.30
N LEU A 125 -4.13 -6.05 -12.71
CA LEU A 125 -2.97 -5.83 -11.83
C LEU A 125 -3.21 -6.34 -10.40
N GLN A 126 -4.45 -6.52 -10.00
CA GLN A 126 -4.84 -7.06 -8.70
C GLN A 126 -5.90 -8.12 -8.95
N HIS A 127 -5.94 -9.18 -8.14
CA HIS A 127 -7.01 -10.17 -8.25
C HIS A 127 -8.39 -9.50 -8.03
N PRO A 128 -9.39 -9.82 -8.86
CA PRO A 128 -10.78 -9.52 -8.52
C PRO A 128 -11.17 -10.38 -7.32
N ASP A 129 -11.33 -9.74 -6.16
CA ASP A 129 -11.94 -10.25 -4.93
C ASP A 129 -11.64 -11.72 -4.57
N GLU A 130 -10.47 -12.00 -3.98
CA GLU A 130 -10.40 -13.10 -3.01
C GLU A 130 -10.86 -12.55 -1.65
N PRO A 131 -11.96 -13.06 -1.06
CA PRO A 131 -12.54 -12.55 0.19
C PRO A 131 -11.65 -12.95 1.38
N GLY A 132 -10.60 -12.15 1.61
CA GLY A 132 -9.65 -12.33 2.70
C GLY A 132 -9.59 -11.12 3.62
N LEU A 133 -10.51 -11.08 4.59
CA LEU A 133 -10.47 -10.34 5.85
C LEU A 133 -10.75 -8.81 5.87
N LEU A 134 -11.81 -8.49 6.63
CA LEU A 134 -12.30 -7.20 7.17
C LEU A 134 -12.95 -6.20 6.20
N HIS A 135 -14.23 -6.47 5.89
CA HIS A 135 -15.16 -5.44 5.45
C HIS A 135 -15.60 -4.56 6.64
N TRP A 136 -15.04 -3.36 6.81
CA TRP A 136 -15.67 -2.32 7.62
C TRP A 136 -16.67 -1.54 6.74
N ARG A 137 -17.97 -1.82 6.91
CA ARG A 137 -19.04 -0.99 6.37
C ARG A 137 -19.65 -0.17 7.51
N ASP A 138 -19.27 1.10 7.61
CA ASP A 138 -20.09 2.03 8.40
C ASP A 138 -21.28 2.47 7.55
N ARG A 139 -22.44 1.83 7.77
CA ARG A 139 -23.72 2.40 7.35
C ARG A 139 -24.14 3.43 8.41
N GLN A 140 -23.58 4.62 8.34
CA GLN A 140 -24.32 5.82 8.76
C GLN A 140 -25.12 6.23 7.51
N ARG A 141 -26.32 5.69 7.23
CA ARG A 141 -27.63 6.23 7.66
C ARG A 141 -27.59 7.74 7.90
N GLY A 142 -28.25 8.49 7.01
CA GLY A 142 -28.51 9.92 7.11
C GLY A 142 -28.45 10.58 5.75
#